data_AF-A0A1F2WJQ5-F1
#
_entry.id   AF-A0A1F2WJQ5-F1
#
_cell.length_a   1.000
_cell.length_b   1.000
_cell.length_c   1.000
_cell.angle_alpha   90.00
_cell.angle_beta   90.00
_cell.angle_gamma   90.00
#
_symmetry.space_group_name_H-M   'P 1'
#
loop_
_entity.id
_entity.type
_entity.pdbx_description
1 polymer ?
#
loop_
_entity_poly.entity_id
_entity_poly.type
_entity_poly.pdbx_seq_one_letter_code
_entity_poly.pdbx_strand_id
1 'polypeptide(L)' 'MVYAMGMPSILLKDIPADLHRRLREAAARDHRSMSKEVISLLEEALGERPAELPPPIQAAFPLTPDWLERAIADGRE' A
#
# COMPACT_ATOMS: atom_id res chain seq x y z
N MET A 1 -9.57 9.80 12.17
CA MET A 1 -9.28 9.25 10.83
C MET A 1 -9.95 7.89 10.77
N VAL A 2 -11.12 7.82 10.14
CA VAL A 2 -11.91 6.60 10.06
C VAL A 2 -11.20 5.63 9.12
N TYR A 3 -10.61 4.56 9.66
CA TYR A 3 -10.17 3.42 8.87
C TYR A 3 -11.44 2.72 8.34
N ALA A 4 -11.91 3.14 7.16
CA ALA A 4 -12.91 2.37 6.44
C ALA A 4 -12.29 1.02 6.09
N MET A 5 -12.76 -0.04 6.76
CA MET A 5 -12.43 -1.46 6.55
C MET A 5 -12.85 -2.01 5.17
N GLY A 6 -12.96 -1.15 4.15
CA GLY A 6 -13.15 -1.55 2.76
C GLY A 6 -11.82 -1.38 2.05
N MET A 7 -11.26 -2.46 1.50
CA MET A 7 -10.17 -2.33 0.53
C MET A 7 -10.62 -1.34 -0.53
N PRO A 8 -10.00 -0.15 -0.65
CA PRO A 8 -10.51 0.86 -1.54
C PRO A 8 -10.35 0.32 -2.95
N SER A 9 -11.49 0.09 -3.59
CA SER A 9 -11.59 -0.55 -4.89
C SER A 9 -12.03 0.51 -5.88
N ILE A 10 -11.12 0.86 -6.79
CA ILE A 10 -11.41 1.74 -7.92
C ILE A 10 -11.51 0.91 -9.19
N LEU A 11 -12.66 1.02 -9.88
CA LEU A 11 -12.87 0.39 -11.18
C LEU A 11 -12.44 1.37 -12.27
N LEU A 12 -11.41 0.97 -13.01
CA LEU A 12 -10.84 1.73 -14.11
C LEU A 12 -11.38 1.18 -15.42
N LYS A 13 -12.15 1.99 -16.15
CA LYS A 13 -12.73 1.64 -17.46
C LYS A 13 -12.09 2.48 -18.56
N ASP A 14 -12.02 1.91 -19.76
CA ASP A 14 -11.58 2.60 -20.99
C ASP A 14 -10.24 3.34 -20.88
N ILE A 15 -9.26 2.70 -20.21
CA ILE A 15 -7.92 3.28 -20.06
C ILE A 15 -7.07 2.96 -21.29
N PRO A 16 -6.36 3.96 -21.86
CA PRO A 16 -5.40 3.71 -22.94
C PRO A 16 -4.40 2.62 -22.57
N ALA A 17 -4.11 1.70 -23.49
CA ALA A 17 -3.27 0.53 -23.22
C ALA A 17 -1.88 0.90 -22.67
N ASP A 18 -1.28 1.99 -23.18
CA ASP A 18 0.00 2.50 -22.68
C ASP A 18 -0.09 2.96 -21.21
N LEU A 19 -1.16 3.67 -20.85
CA LEU A 19 -1.37 4.15 -19.49
C LEU A 19 -1.60 2.97 -18.54
N HIS A 20 -2.41 1.98 -18.94
CA HIS A 20 -2.61 0.76 -18.17
C HIS A 20 -1.29 0.02 -17.92
N ARG A 21 -0.42 -0.09 -18.94
CA ARG A 21 0.92 -0.71 -18.80
C ARG A 21 1.77 0.03 -17.78
N ARG A 22 1.85 1.36 -17.88
CA ARG A 22 2.64 2.21 -16.97
C ARG A 22 2.15 2.11 -15.52
N LEU A 23 0.83 2.06 -15.32
CA LEU A 23 0.24 1.87 -13.99
C LEU A 23 0.58 0.50 -13.40
N ARG A 24 0.56 -0.57 -14.22
CA ARG A 24 0.97 -1.91 -13.77
C ARG A 24 2.45 -1.96 -13.39
N GLU A 25 3.32 -1.33 -14.17
CA GLU A 25 4.76 -1.25 -13.89
C GLU A 25 5.04 -0.49 -12.58
N ALA A 26 4.35 0.63 -12.35
CA ALA A 26 4.47 1.39 -11.12
C ALA A 26 3.97 0.59 -9.91
N ALA A 27 2.79 -0.03 -10.02
CA ALA A 27 2.23 -0.87 -8.96
C ALA A 27 3.18 -2.03 -8.56
N ALA A 28 3.83 -2.67 -9.55
CA ALA A 28 4.78 -3.76 -9.31
C ALA A 28 6.05 -3.27 -8.59
N ARG A 29 6.57 -2.09 -8.96
CA ARG A 29 7.74 -1.47 -8.31
C ARG A 29 7.48 -1.20 -6.83
N ASP A 30 6.28 -0.76 -6.50
CA ASP A 30 5.91 -0.34 -5.16
C ASP A 30 5.21 -1.45 -4.36
N HIS A 31 5.24 -2.69 -4.87
CA HIS A 31 4.67 -3.88 -4.25
C HIS A 31 3.19 -3.73 -3.85
N ARG A 32 2.42 -2.97 -4.63
CA ARG A 32 1.00 -2.71 -4.37
C ARG A 32 0.12 -3.19 -5.51
N SER A 33 -1.17 -3.35 -5.22
CA SER A 33 -2.14 -3.64 -6.28
C SER A 33 -2.33 -2.42 -7.18
N MET A 34 -2.74 -2.66 -8.42
CA MET A 34 -3.00 -1.57 -9.38
C MET A 34 -4.03 -0.56 -8.86
N SER A 35 -5.08 -1.03 -8.17
CA SER A 35 -6.07 -0.13 -7.55
C SER A 35 -5.44 0.76 -6.47
N LYS A 36 -4.55 0.21 -5.63
CA LYS A 36 -3.82 0.99 -4.61
C LYS A 36 -2.85 1.98 -5.23
N GLU A 37 -2.20 1.62 -6.33
CA GLU A 37 -1.33 2.52 -7.09
C GLU A 37 -2.10 3.73 -7.59
N VAL A 38 -3.25 3.51 -8.22
CA VAL A 38 -4.07 4.61 -8.74
C VAL A 38 -4.57 5.53 -7.62
N ILE A 39 -5.01 4.96 -6.50
CA ILE A 39 -5.41 5.77 -5.34
C ILE A 39 -4.23 6.60 -4.83
N SER A 40 -3.06 5.99 -4.66
CA SER A 40 -1.87 6.70 -4.20
C SER A 40 -1.46 7.84 -5.13
N LEU A 41 -1.58 7.66 -6.45
CA LEU A 41 -1.30 8.72 -7.43
C LEU A 41 -2.34 9.84 -7.36
N LEU A 42 -3.61 9.52 -7.08
CA LEU A 42 -4.66 10.52 -6.87
C LEU A 42 -4.45 11.30 -5.57
N GLU A 43 -4.10 10.62 -4.47
CA GLU A 43 -3.74 11.25 -3.18
C GLU A 43 -2.57 12.22 -3.37
N GLU A 44 -1.49 11.78 -4.04
CA GLU A 44 -0.34 12.62 -4.35
C GLU A 44 -0.72 13.84 -5.19
N ALA A 45 -1.53 13.64 -6.25
CA ALA A 45 -1.99 14.72 -7.12
C ALA A 45 -2.90 15.74 -6.40
N LEU A 46 -3.64 15.30 -5.38
CA LEU A 46 -4.49 16.15 -4.55
C LEU A 46 -3.72 16.80 -3.38
N GLY A 47 -2.41 16.54 -3.27
CA GLY A 47 -1.56 17.12 -2.23
C GLY A 47 -1.61 16.39 -0.89
N GLU A 48 -2.23 15.21 -0.81
CA GLU A 48 -2.07 14.30 0.31
C GLU A 48 -0.68 13.64 0.19
N ARG A 49 0.34 14.34 0.70
CA ARG A 49 1.68 13.79 0.77
C ARG A 49 1.67 12.62 1.76
N PRO A 50 2.13 11.41 1.37
CA PRO A 50 2.29 10.32 2.31
C PRO A 50 3.18 10.77 3.46
N ALA A 51 2.79 10.44 4.69
CA ALA A 51 3.56 10.78 5.87
C ALA A 51 5.00 10.28 5.70
N GLU A 52 5.98 11.12 6.04
CA GLU A 52 7.38 10.73 6.01
C GLU A 52 7.58 9.56 6.99
N LEU A 53 7.90 8.39 6.44
CA LEU A 53 8.14 7.21 7.25
C LEU A 53 9.49 7.36 7.97
N PRO A 54 9.61 6.89 9.22
CA PRO A 54 10.91 6.80 9.85
C PRO A 54 11.84 5.92 9.00
N PRO A 55 13.16 6.15 9.07
CA PRO A 55 14.11 5.30 8.36
C PRO A 55 13.92 3.84 8.77
N PRO A 56 14.18 2.89 7.85
CA PRO A 56 14.06 1.47 8.16
C PRO A 56 14.97 1.11 9.33
N ILE A 57 14.39 0.46 10.33
CA ILE A 57 15.14 -0.06 11.47
C ILE A 57 15.67 -1.45 11.14
N GLN A 58 16.89 -1.74 11.56
CA GLN A 58 17.40 -3.12 11.54
C GLN A 58 16.93 -3.82 12.81
N ALA A 59 16.07 -4.83 12.66
CA ALA A 59 15.59 -5.61 13.79
C ALA A 59 16.74 -6.42 14.43
N ALA A 60 16.69 -6.58 15.75
CA ALA A 60 17.70 -7.35 16.50
C ALA A 60 17.68 -8.85 16.19
N PHE A 61 16.59 -9.34 15.59
CA PHE A 61 16.39 -10.72 15.19
C PHE A 61 15.46 -10.77 13.96
N PRO A 62 15.42 -11.89 13.21
CA PRO A 62 14.53 -12.04 12.06
C PRO A 62 13.05 -12.00 12.48
N LEU A 63 12.28 -11.08 11.91
CA LEU A 63 10.82 -11.02 12.08
C LEU A 63 10.17 -12.06 11.13
N THR A 64 10.04 -13.30 11.60
CA THR A 64 9.37 -14.34 10.82
C THR A 64 7.85 -14.11 10.78
N PRO A 65 7.13 -14.61 9.75
CA PRO A 65 5.68 -14.46 9.67
C PRO A 65 4.97 -14.96 10.93
N ASP A 66 5.33 -16.17 11.40
CA ASP A 66 4.78 -16.78 12.61
C ASP A 66 5.03 -15.95 13.88
N TRP A 67 6.20 -15.29 13.99
CA TRP A 67 6.49 -14.38 15.09
C TRP A 67 5.58 -13.15 15.03
N LEU A 68 5.40 -12.57 13.84
CA LEU A 68 4.58 -11.38 13.64
C LEU A 68 3.10 -11.65 13.92
N GLU A 69 2.58 -12.80 13.48
CA GLU A 69 1.20 -13.22 13.75
C GLU A 69 0.94 -13.38 15.25
N ARG A 70 1.87 -14.01 15.98
CA ARG A 70 1.79 -14.12 17.46
C ARG A 70 1.81 -12.75 18.13
N ALA A 71 2.76 -11.88 17.76
CA ALA A 71 2.84 -10.54 18.34
C ALA A 71 1.57 -9.70 18.11
N ILE A 72 0.91 -9.84 16.94
CA ILE A 72 -0.37 -9.17 16.65
C ILE A 72 -1.51 -9.75 17.50
N ALA A 73 -1.55 -11.07 17.70
CA ALA A 73 -2.55 -11.71 18.53
C ALA A 73 -2.43 -11.28 20.00
N ASP A 74 -1.22 -11.32 20.55
CA ASP A 74 -0.94 -10.91 21.94
C ASP A 74 -1.33 -9.44 22.21
N GLY A 75 -1.17 -8.55 21.23
CA GLY A 75 -1.56 -7.15 21.37
C GLY A 75 -3.07 -6.88 21.24
N ARG A 76 -3.89 -7.88 20.90
CA ARG A 76 -5.35 -7.76 20.79
C ARG A 76 -6.11 -8.26 22.01
N GLU A 77 -5.45 -8.98 22.92
CA GLU A 77 -5.98 -9.39 24.23
C GLU A 77 -5.76 -8.31 25.30
#